data_AF-A0A936MD36-F1
#
_entry.id   AF-A0A936MD36-F1
#
_cell.length_a   1.000
_cell.length_b   1.000
_cell.length_c   1.000
_cell.angle_alpha   90.00
_cell.angle_beta   90.00
_cell.angle_gamma   90.00
#
_symmetry.space_group_name_H-M   'P 1'
#
loop_
_entity.id
_entity.type
_entity.pdbx_description
1 polymer ?
#
loop_
_entity_poly.entity_id
_entity_poly.type
_entity_poly.pdbx_seq_one_letter_code
_entity_poly.pdbx_strand_id
1 'polypeptide(L)' 'MPTPPPTQPGVVEFYNEATEDYHFWSKDYNMHFGYYLPLRTNPFKRDTMLNEMNRQVYKRLGLKDHPSVVADLG' A
#
# COMPACT_ATOMS: atom_id res chain seq x y z
N MET A 1 -8.23 -0.99 30.50
CA MET A 1 -9.36 -1.00 29.55
C MET A 1 -8.75 -0.97 28.16
N PRO A 2 -9.04 -1.93 27.26
CA PRO A 2 -8.62 -1.79 25.86
C PRO A 2 -9.37 -0.62 25.22
N THR A 3 -8.70 0.12 24.34
CA THR A 3 -9.33 1.19 23.57
C THR A 3 -10.42 0.60 22.66
N PRO A 4 -11.58 1.27 22.55
CA PRO A 4 -12.61 0.83 21.61
C PRO A 4 -12.06 0.91 20.18
N PRO A 5 -12.50 0.00 19.28
CA PRO A 5 -12.10 0.06 17.88
C PRO A 5 -12.48 1.42 17.27
N PRO A 6 -11.64 1.97 16.38
CA PRO A 6 -11.91 3.26 15.77
C PRO A 6 -13.23 3.24 15.02
N THR A 7 -14.03 4.28 15.19
CA THR A 7 -15.24 4.51 14.40
C THR A 7 -14.85 5.01 13.01
N GLN A 8 -15.70 4.80 12.00
CA GLN A 8 -15.43 5.26 10.63
C GLN A 8 -14.99 6.74 10.53
N PRO A 9 -15.60 7.70 11.27
CA PRO A 9 -15.13 9.08 11.30
C PRO A 9 -13.68 9.23 11.77
N GLY A 10 -13.27 8.48 12.80
CA GLY A 10 -11.91 8.55 13.34
C GLY A 10 -10.86 7.97 12.39
N VAL A 11 -11.24 7.01 11.54
CA VAL A 11 -10.36 6.50 10.48
C VAL A 11 -10.15 7.58 9.40
N VAL A 12 -11.22 8.23 8.95
CA VAL A 12 -11.14 9.27 7.91
C VAL A 12 -10.25 10.44 8.36
N GLU A 13 -10.43 10.92 9.58
CA GLU A 13 -9.63 12.02 10.15
C GLU A 13 -8.15 11.63 10.25
N PHE A 14 -7.85 10.43 10.73
CA PHE A 14 -6.48 9.91 10.79
C PHE A 14 -5.80 9.86 9.42
N TYR A 15 -6.49 9.36 8.38
CA TYR A 15 -5.92 9.31 7.03
C TYR A 15 -5.72 10.72 6.44
N ASN A 16 -6.63 11.66 6.70
CA ASN A 16 -6.48 13.05 6.24
C ASN A 16 -5.26 13.73 6.87
N GLU A 17 -5.09 13.60 8.18
CA GLU A 17 -3.93 14.14 8.89
C GLU A 17 -2.62 13.48 8.42
N ALA A 18 -2.62 12.15 8.26
CA ALA A 18 -1.43 11.42 7.85
C ALA A 18 -1.02 11.69 6.38
N THR A 19 -1.95 12.11 5.51
CA THR A 19 -1.71 12.28 4.07
C THR A 19 -0.64 13.33 3.78
N GLU A 20 -0.62 14.44 4.53
CA GLU A 20 0.33 15.54 4.31
C GLU A 20 1.78 15.09 4.61
N ASP A 21 1.96 14.33 5.69
CA ASP A 21 3.25 13.76 6.07
C ASP A 21 3.65 12.56 5.19
N TYR A 22 2.68 11.81 4.65
CA TYR A 22 2.95 10.60 3.88
C TYR A 22 3.60 10.85 2.51
N HIS A 23 3.45 12.05 1.94
CA HIS A 23 4.12 12.41 0.70
C HIS A 23 5.67 12.31 0.83
N PHE A 24 6.19 12.50 2.04
CA PHE A 24 7.60 12.26 2.35
C PHE A 24 7.94 10.75 2.41
N TRP A 25 6.96 9.90 2.74
CA TRP A 25 7.10 8.46 2.91
C TRP A 25 6.83 7.65 1.63
N SER A 26 6.11 8.17 0.65
CA SER A 26 6.02 7.55 -0.67
C SER A 26 5.59 8.60 -1.68
N LYS A 27 6.37 8.79 -2.74
CA LYS A 27 5.98 9.71 -3.83
C LYS A 27 4.69 9.27 -4.54
N ASP A 28 4.43 7.96 -4.52
CA ASP A 28 3.24 7.34 -5.12
C ASP A 28 2.15 7.08 -4.07
N TYR A 29 2.26 7.64 -2.86
CA TYR A 29 1.30 7.48 -1.75
C TYR A 29 0.99 6.02 -1.36
N ASN A 30 1.92 5.08 -1.58
CA ASN A 30 1.72 3.69 -1.12
C ASN A 30 1.73 3.66 0.42
N MET A 31 0.59 3.32 1.03
CA MET A 31 0.42 3.23 2.49
C MET A 31 0.57 1.80 3.04
N HIS A 32 1.05 0.87 2.22
CA HIS A 32 1.27 -0.54 2.60
C HIS A 32 2.77 -0.84 2.78
N PHE A 33 3.08 -1.98 3.40
CA PHE A 33 4.47 -2.44 3.51
C PHE A 33 5.07 -2.85 2.16
N GLY A 34 6.38 -2.67 2.02
CA GLY A 34 7.11 -3.13 0.84
C GLY A 34 7.40 -4.63 0.88
N TYR A 35 7.62 -5.22 -0.30
CA TYR A 35 8.03 -6.61 -0.45
C TYR A 35 9.53 -6.68 -0.76
N TYR A 36 10.33 -7.29 0.11
CA TYR A 36 11.75 -7.50 -0.17
C TYR A 36 11.95 -8.74 -1.05
N LEU A 37 12.64 -8.55 -2.17
CA LEU A 37 13.06 -9.64 -3.04
C LEU A 37 14.55 -9.46 -3.39
N PRO A 38 15.41 -10.43 -3.04
CA PRO A 38 16.83 -10.35 -3.37
C PRO A 38 17.04 -10.07 -4.86
N LEU A 39 18.00 -9.18 -5.18
CA LEU A 39 18.38 -8.80 -6.54
C LEU A 39 17.35 -8.01 -7.36
N ARG A 40 16.12 -7.80 -6.85
CA ARG A 40 15.12 -6.91 -7.48
C ARG A 40 14.82 -5.66 -6.68
N THR A 41 14.87 -5.74 -5.36
CA THR A 41 14.62 -4.60 -4.48
C THR A 41 15.90 -4.17 -3.79
N ASN A 42 16.05 -2.86 -3.58
CA ASN A 42 17.14 -2.30 -2.81
C ASN A 42 16.60 -1.93 -1.42
N PRO A 43 17.12 -2.52 -0.32
CA PRO A 43 16.62 -2.27 1.03
C PRO A 43 16.83 -0.82 1.49
N PHE A 44 17.74 -0.09 0.85
CA PHE A 44 17.96 1.35 1.07
C PHE A 44 17.07 2.24 0.18
N LYS A 45 16.33 1.66 -0.77
CA LYS A 45 15.37 2.35 -1.63
C LYS A 45 13.96 1.81 -1.37
N ARG A 46 13.30 2.39 -0.38
CA ARG A 46 11.94 2.04 0.05
C ARG A 46 10.95 1.90 -1.11
N ASP A 47 10.97 2.83 -2.05
CA ASP A 47 10.05 2.83 -3.21
C ASP A 47 10.15 1.55 -4.06
N THR A 48 11.33 0.92 -4.14
CA THR A 48 11.49 -0.32 -4.90
C THR A 48 10.76 -1.49 -4.25
N MET A 49 10.72 -1.52 -2.92
CA MET A 49 9.99 -2.55 -2.17
C MET A 49 8.48 -2.30 -2.21
N LEU A 50 8.05 -1.04 -2.13
CA LEU A 50 6.63 -0.67 -2.26
C LEU A 50 6.09 -1.13 -3.62
N ASN A 51 6.77 -0.78 -4.71
CA ASN A 51 6.36 -1.18 -6.06
C ASN A 51 6.41 -2.70 -6.28
N GLU A 52 7.38 -3.41 -5.70
CA GLU A 52 7.41 -4.87 -5.78
C GLU A 52 6.20 -5.50 -5.07
N MET A 53 5.70 -4.92 -3.96
CA MET A 53 4.48 -5.42 -3.31
C MET A 53 3.28 -5.36 -4.25
N ASN A 54 3.06 -4.24 -4.95
CA ASN A 54 1.98 -4.12 -5.95
C ASN A 54 2.09 -5.22 -7.01
N ARG A 55 3.28 -5.44 -7.56
CA ARG A 55 3.55 -6.50 -8.54
C ARG A 55 3.21 -7.89 -7.99
N GLN A 56 3.52 -8.16 -6.73
CA GLN A 56 3.24 -9.43 -6.06
C GLN A 56 1.74 -9.65 -5.85
N VAL A 57 0.96 -8.60 -5.55
CA VAL A 57 -0.51 -8.65 -5.48
C VAL A 57 -1.10 -8.95 -6.86
N TYR A 58 -0.74 -8.18 -7.89
CA TYR A 58 -1.22 -8.40 -9.27
C TYR A 58 -0.91 -9.81 -9.78
N LYS A 59 0.30 -10.32 -9.51
CA LYS A 59 0.68 -11.69 -9.87
C LYS A 59 -0.22 -12.74 -9.21
N ARG A 60 -0.64 -12.52 -7.96
CA ARG A 60 -1.48 -13.47 -7.19
C ARG A 60 -2.96 -13.35 -7.53
N LEU A 61 -3.42 -12.18 -7.97
CA LEU A 61 -4.77 -12.03 -8.53
C LEU A 61 -4.98 -12.93 -9.75
N GLY A 62 -3.91 -13.35 -10.43
CA GLY A 62 -3.98 -14.33 -11.52
C GLY A 62 -4.82 -13.84 -12.69
N LEU A 63 -4.80 -12.52 -12.93
CA LEU A 63 -5.48 -11.89 -14.05
C LEU A 63 -4.99 -12.53 -15.35
N LYS A 64 -5.92 -13.06 -16.14
CA LYS A 64 -5.62 -13.66 -17.45
C LYS A 64 -5.62 -12.56 -18.51
N ASP A 65 -5.16 -12.90 -19.72
CA ASP A 65 -5.12 -12.00 -20.89
C ASP A 65 -6.52 -11.72 -21.48
N HIS A 66 -7.50 -11.42 -20.64
CA HIS A 66 -8.82 -10.95 -21.03
C HIS A 66 -9.21 -9.73 -20.19
N PRO A 67 -10.04 -8.81 -20.73
CA PRO A 67 -10.51 -7.65 -19.99
C PRO A 67 -11.09 -8.06 -18.63
N SER A 68 -10.59 -7.45 -17.57
CA SER A 68 -10.96 -7.75 -16.19
C SER A 68 -11.13 -6.45 -15.42
N VAL A 69 -12.14 -6.36 -14.57
CA VAL A 69 -12.35 -5.22 -13.68
C VAL A 69 -11.70 -5.54 -12.34
N VAL A 70 -10.86 -4.64 -11.85
CA VAL A 70 -10.20 -4.74 -10.55
C VAL A 70 -10.69 -3.59 -9.68
N ALA A 71 -11.10 -3.92 -8.45
CA ALA A 71 -11.46 -2.94 -7.42
C ALA A 71 -10.45 -3.03 -6.28
N ASP A 72 -9.91 -1.88 -5.88
CA ASP A 72 -9.09 -1.73 -4.68
C ASP A 72 -10.00 -1.30 -3.52
N LEU A 73 -9.91 -2.01 -2.40
CA LEU A 73 -10.78 -1.84 -1.23
C LEU A 73 -9.94 -1.29 -0.07
N GLY A 74 -9.43 -0.07 -0.27
CA GLY A 74 -8.53 0.66 0.62
C GLY A 74 -8.83 0.51 2.10
#